data_AF-A0A7S9DZZ9-F1
#
_entry.id   AF-A0A7S9DZZ9-F1
#
_cell.length_a   1.000
_cell.length_b   1.000
_cell.length_c   1.000
_cell.angle_alpha   90.00
_cell.angle_beta   90.00
_cell.angle_gamma   90.00
#
_symmetry.space_group_name_H-M   'P 1'
#
loop_
_entity.id
_entity.type
_entity.pdbx_description
1 polymer ?
#
loop_
_entity_poly.entity_id
_entity_poly.type
_entity_poly.pdbx_seq_one_letter_code
_entity_poly.pdbx_strand_id
1 'polypeptide(L)'
;MLLSDFFDHLSYGELSQLAIGTNDVGAIAEKDYPRVTTFVNGGMTLLHTMLRLKVDQVLLQTNALQSRYVLSKQFAVSQSEGVDAGINQYILDEVMPFQDNVLAIETVVNSEGEPFSINDTNDPASVFTPNHREIQFYEPKDAVVAVTYQANHPKIKPYRGMNPDEIELNIPDYCIDILANYCVTRMLGGGNSESRQLAQMYQGLISTQIAQIEQQGLIQPDIPSNQRIWKDKWV
;
A
#
# COMPACT_ATOMS: atom_id res chain seq x y z
N MET A 1 -16.13 2.39 1.78
CA MET A 1 -17.10 1.62 2.61
C MET A 1 -16.61 1.58 4.05
N LEU A 2 -17.46 1.36 5.06
CA LEU A 2 -16.99 1.16 6.44
C LEU A 2 -16.47 -0.26 6.66
N LEU A 3 -15.64 -0.44 7.69
CA LEU A 3 -15.17 -1.76 8.09
C LEU A 3 -16.34 -2.63 8.61
N SER A 4 -17.33 -2.04 9.27
CA SER A 4 -18.58 -2.72 9.64
C SER A 4 -19.33 -3.24 8.42
N ASP A 5 -19.54 -2.41 7.39
CA ASP A 5 -20.18 -2.84 6.13
C ASP A 5 -19.44 -4.05 5.52
N PHE A 6 -18.12 -4.04 5.58
CA PHE A 6 -17.30 -5.15 5.07
C PHE A 6 -17.40 -6.41 5.94
N PHE A 7 -17.49 -6.26 7.26
CA PHE A 7 -17.74 -7.39 8.17
C PHE A 7 -19.12 -8.01 7.94
N ASP A 8 -20.12 -7.20 7.65
CA ASP A 8 -21.46 -7.65 7.28
C ASP A 8 -21.42 -8.38 5.93
N HIS A 9 -20.73 -7.82 4.92
CA HIS A 9 -20.51 -8.47 3.62
C HIS A 9 -19.88 -9.86 3.77
N LEU A 10 -18.84 -9.97 4.62
CA LEU A 10 -18.21 -11.25 4.94
C LEU A 10 -19.17 -12.21 5.65
N SER A 11 -19.92 -11.72 6.64
CA SER A 11 -20.78 -12.54 7.49
C SER A 11 -21.98 -13.12 6.72
N TYR A 12 -22.64 -12.30 5.91
CA TYR A 12 -23.80 -12.71 5.11
C TYR A 12 -23.41 -13.39 3.79
N GLY A 13 -22.21 -13.10 3.27
CA GLY A 13 -21.67 -13.72 2.06
C GLY A 13 -20.91 -15.00 2.37
N GLU A 14 -19.60 -14.95 2.18
CA GLU A 14 -18.73 -16.14 2.14
C GLU A 14 -18.65 -16.91 3.47
N LEU A 15 -18.74 -16.23 4.61
CA LEU A 15 -18.63 -16.89 5.92
C LEU A 15 -19.94 -17.59 6.33
N SER A 16 -21.09 -17.14 5.81
CA SER A 16 -22.39 -17.79 6.07
C SER A 16 -22.38 -19.25 5.62
N GLN A 17 -21.72 -19.55 4.51
CA GLN A 17 -21.63 -20.90 3.94
C GLN A 17 -20.67 -21.80 4.73
N LEU A 18 -19.72 -21.21 5.46
CA LEU A 18 -18.66 -21.93 6.16
C LEU A 18 -18.99 -22.21 7.64
N ALA A 19 -20.06 -21.63 8.19
CA ALA A 19 -20.40 -21.68 9.62
C ALA A 19 -19.24 -21.22 10.55
N ILE A 20 -18.32 -20.40 10.03
CA ILE A 20 -17.16 -19.90 10.76
C ILE A 20 -17.47 -18.49 11.27
N GLY A 21 -17.50 -18.31 12.59
CA GLY A 21 -17.36 -17.00 13.23
C GLY A 21 -18.64 -16.15 13.33
N THR A 22 -19.77 -16.62 12.82
CA THR A 22 -21.06 -16.00 13.13
C THR A 22 -21.54 -16.55 14.47
N ASN A 23 -21.77 -15.66 15.45
CA ASN A 23 -22.79 -16.00 16.46
C ASN A 23 -24.09 -16.30 15.68
N ASP A 24 -25.05 -17.05 16.23
CA ASP A 24 -26.32 -17.45 15.58
C ASP A 24 -27.20 -16.29 15.00
N VAL A 25 -26.67 -15.06 15.00
CA VAL A 25 -27.24 -13.77 14.60
C VAL A 25 -26.59 -13.18 13.32
N GLY A 26 -25.58 -13.84 12.73
CA GLY A 26 -25.02 -13.42 11.43
C GLY A 26 -24.05 -12.22 11.47
N ALA A 27 -23.35 -12.03 12.59
CA ALA A 27 -22.32 -11.00 12.75
C ALA A 27 -21.01 -11.59 13.30
N ILE A 28 -19.87 -10.98 12.93
CA ILE A 28 -18.55 -11.34 13.44
C ILE A 28 -18.47 -10.99 14.93
N ALA A 29 -18.10 -11.95 15.77
CA ALA A 29 -17.92 -11.70 17.20
C ALA A 29 -16.73 -10.76 17.45
N GLU A 30 -16.87 -9.82 18.39
CA GLU A 30 -15.83 -8.82 18.73
C GLU A 30 -14.47 -9.46 19.10
N LYS A 31 -14.51 -10.66 19.70
CA LYS A 31 -13.31 -11.45 20.04
C LYS A 31 -12.45 -11.77 18.81
N ASP A 32 -13.06 -11.84 17.63
CA ASP A 32 -12.45 -12.21 16.35
C ASP A 32 -12.05 -10.99 15.51
N TYR A 33 -12.42 -9.76 15.90
CA TYR A 33 -12.04 -8.53 15.21
C TYR A 33 -10.53 -8.41 14.95
N PRO A 34 -9.63 -8.64 15.93
CA PRO A 34 -8.19 -8.53 15.66
C PRO A 34 -7.72 -9.50 14.57
N ARG A 35 -8.31 -10.71 14.51
CA ARG A 35 -7.96 -11.75 13.55
C ARG A 35 -8.44 -11.36 12.15
N VAL A 36 -9.71 -10.99 12.01
CA VAL A 36 -10.30 -10.59 10.72
C VAL A 36 -9.63 -9.32 10.19
N THR A 37 -9.45 -8.30 11.03
CA THR A 37 -8.73 -7.05 10.67
C THR A 37 -7.30 -7.32 10.20
N THR A 38 -6.60 -8.31 10.77
CA THR A 38 -5.27 -8.71 10.28
C THR A 38 -5.35 -9.27 8.86
N PHE A 39 -6.38 -10.05 8.52
CA PHE A 39 -6.58 -10.56 7.17
C PHE A 39 -7.01 -9.46 6.20
N VAL A 40 -7.86 -8.52 6.63
CA VAL A 40 -8.21 -7.32 5.87
C VAL A 40 -6.95 -6.52 5.53
N ASN A 41 -6.11 -6.21 6.51
CA ASN A 41 -4.83 -5.54 6.27
C ASN A 41 -3.92 -6.30 5.27
N GLY A 42 -3.95 -7.63 5.30
CA GLY A 42 -3.20 -8.46 4.35
C GLY A 42 -3.76 -8.39 2.93
N GLY A 43 -5.08 -8.50 2.78
CA GLY A 43 -5.76 -8.46 1.49
C GLY A 43 -5.72 -7.08 0.85
N MET A 44 -5.85 -6.03 1.66
CA MET A 44 -5.67 -4.65 1.22
C MET A 44 -4.25 -4.42 0.68
N THR A 45 -3.20 -4.94 1.34
CA THR A 45 -1.84 -4.88 0.80
C THR A 45 -1.67 -5.70 -0.47
N LEU A 46 -2.30 -6.87 -0.58
CA LEU A 46 -2.30 -7.65 -1.81
C LEU A 46 -2.89 -6.82 -2.96
N LEU A 47 -4.07 -6.24 -2.76
CA LEU A 47 -4.75 -5.41 -3.75
C LEU A 47 -3.92 -4.19 -4.14
N HIS A 48 -3.40 -3.45 -3.16
CA HIS A 48 -2.56 -2.29 -3.45
C HIS A 48 -1.30 -2.66 -4.22
N THR A 49 -0.70 -3.83 -3.96
CA THR A 49 0.49 -4.35 -4.66
C THR A 49 0.17 -4.77 -6.10
N MET A 50 -0.90 -5.53 -6.29
CA MET A 50 -1.23 -6.11 -7.60
C MET A 50 -1.86 -5.08 -8.55
N LEU A 51 -2.76 -4.24 -8.02
CA LEU A 51 -3.62 -3.37 -8.80
C LEU A 51 -3.20 -1.89 -8.76
N ARG A 52 -2.08 -1.55 -8.11
CA ARG A 52 -1.57 -0.17 -8.00
C ARG A 52 -2.63 0.86 -7.59
N LEU A 53 -3.49 0.50 -6.63
CA LEU A 53 -4.66 1.30 -6.25
C LEU A 53 -4.33 2.68 -5.65
N LYS A 54 -3.10 2.87 -5.18
CA LYS A 54 -2.66 4.16 -4.64
C LYS A 54 -1.23 4.44 -5.09
N VAL A 55 -1.07 5.61 -5.69
CA VAL A 55 0.22 6.19 -6.04
C VAL A 55 0.38 7.47 -5.23
N ASP A 56 1.54 7.64 -4.64
CA ASP A 56 1.86 8.79 -3.80
C ASP A 56 3.24 9.35 -4.18
N GLN A 57 3.54 10.53 -3.66
CA GLN A 57 4.74 11.27 -4.04
C GLN A 57 5.43 11.86 -2.82
N VAL A 58 6.76 11.84 -2.82
CA VAL A 58 7.59 12.51 -1.83
C VAL A 58 8.71 13.29 -2.50
N LEU A 59 9.10 14.41 -1.89
CA LEU A 59 10.24 15.21 -2.32
C LEU A 59 11.46 14.88 -1.46
N LEU A 60 12.62 14.69 -2.10
CA LEU A 60 13.89 14.47 -1.42
C LEU A 60 14.85 15.62 -1.72
N GLN A 61 15.47 16.18 -0.68
CA GLN A 61 16.63 17.05 -0.80
C GLN A 61 17.90 16.19 -0.73
N THR A 62 18.52 15.92 -1.88
CA THR A 62 19.79 15.19 -1.95
C THR A 62 20.96 16.12 -1.69
N ASN A 63 22.12 15.57 -1.32
CA ASN A 63 23.37 16.31 -1.14
C ASN A 63 24.56 15.59 -1.80
N ALA A 64 25.67 16.33 -1.95
CA ALA A 64 26.90 15.85 -2.59
C ALA A 64 27.71 14.83 -1.76
N LEU A 65 27.31 14.51 -0.52
CA LEU A 65 28.03 13.60 0.37
C LEU A 65 27.36 12.23 0.50
N GLN A 66 26.11 12.11 0.06
CA GLN A 66 25.27 10.92 0.23
C GLN A 66 24.73 10.47 -1.12
N SER A 67 24.95 9.20 -1.46
CA SER A 67 24.43 8.59 -2.68
C SER A 67 23.17 7.75 -2.45
N ARG A 68 22.89 7.33 -1.21
CA ARG A 68 21.79 6.42 -0.86
C ARG A 68 20.77 7.10 0.03
N TYR A 69 19.49 6.98 -0.31
CA TYR A 69 18.37 7.62 0.35
C TYR A 69 17.29 6.58 0.63
N VAL A 70 16.96 6.39 1.90
CA VAL A 70 15.94 5.44 2.34
C VAL A 70 14.65 6.21 2.64
N LEU A 71 13.56 5.82 2.00
CA LEU A 71 12.22 6.33 2.25
C LEU A 71 11.70 5.76 3.57
N SER A 72 12.01 6.44 4.67
CA SER A 72 11.51 6.15 6.01
C SER A 72 11.20 7.43 6.75
N LYS A 73 10.15 7.38 7.59
CA LYS A 73 9.69 8.54 8.36
C LYS A 73 10.78 9.15 9.25
N GLN A 74 11.79 8.38 9.68
CA GLN A 74 12.93 8.89 10.47
C GLN A 74 13.77 9.96 9.75
N PHE A 75 13.72 10.01 8.42
CA PHE A 75 14.47 11.00 7.61
C PHE A 75 13.59 12.16 7.14
N ALA A 76 12.35 12.25 7.65
CA ALA A 76 11.38 13.28 7.29
C ALA A 76 11.54 14.53 8.14
N VAL A 77 11.42 15.70 7.49
CA VAL A 77 11.52 17.01 8.15
C VAL A 77 10.42 17.19 9.19
N SER A 78 9.23 16.63 8.96
CA SER A 78 8.13 16.62 9.94
C SER A 78 8.46 15.90 11.26
N GLN A 79 9.54 15.11 11.32
CA GLN A 79 10.01 14.44 12.53
C GLN A 79 11.13 15.20 13.26
N SER A 80 11.37 16.48 12.94
CA SER A 80 12.44 17.30 13.57
C SER A 80 12.39 17.34 15.10
N GLU A 81 11.23 17.16 15.72
CA GLU A 81 11.11 17.00 17.17
C GLU A 81 11.40 15.55 17.60
N GLY A 82 12.56 15.31 18.21
CA GLY A 82 12.91 14.01 18.82
C GLY A 82 13.85 13.12 17.99
N VAL A 83 14.35 13.61 16.86
CA VAL A 83 15.41 12.94 16.09
C VAL A 83 16.78 13.24 16.73
N ASP A 84 17.61 12.21 16.87
CA ASP A 84 18.97 12.35 17.41
C ASP A 84 19.77 13.40 16.61
N ALA A 85 20.49 14.26 17.33
CA ALA A 85 21.34 15.28 16.72
C ALA A 85 22.34 14.62 15.75
N GLY A 86 22.26 15.00 14.46
CA GLY A 86 23.16 14.52 13.42
C GLY A 86 22.53 13.58 12.37
N ILE A 87 21.26 13.21 12.50
CA ILE A 87 20.54 12.52 11.42
C ILE A 87 20.20 13.55 10.32
N ASN A 88 20.65 13.28 9.10
CA ASN A 88 20.31 14.07 7.94
C ASN A 88 18.85 13.83 7.53
N GLN A 89 18.01 14.85 7.67
CA GLN A 89 16.61 14.82 7.24
C GLN A 89 16.52 15.35 5.81
N TYR A 90 16.15 14.47 4.88
CA TYR A 90 16.10 14.78 3.46
C TYR A 90 14.72 14.59 2.84
N ILE A 91 13.74 14.03 3.55
CA ILE A 91 12.36 13.91 3.07
C ILE A 91 11.59 15.19 3.41
N LEU A 92 11.23 15.97 2.39
CA LEU A 92 10.53 17.25 2.54
C LEU A 92 9.01 17.01 2.61
N ASP A 93 8.46 16.80 3.81
CA ASP A 93 7.08 16.37 4.04
C ASP A 93 6.25 17.31 4.94
N GLU A 94 6.66 18.57 5.11
CA GLU A 94 6.02 19.52 6.04
C GLU A 94 4.52 19.73 5.77
N VAL A 95 4.11 19.74 4.50
CA VAL A 95 2.71 19.96 4.09
C VAL A 95 1.90 18.66 4.14
N MET A 96 2.51 17.55 3.76
CA MET A 96 1.87 16.23 3.69
C MET A 96 2.81 15.20 4.30
N PRO A 97 2.64 14.86 5.59
CA PRO A 97 3.57 14.00 6.29
C PRO A 97 3.73 12.62 5.64
N PHE A 98 4.96 12.18 5.51
CA PHE A 98 5.30 10.88 4.92
C PHE A 98 4.82 9.74 5.85
N GLN A 99 4.12 8.76 5.26
CA GLN A 99 3.39 7.73 6.02
C GLN A 99 4.14 6.38 6.13
N ASP A 100 5.37 6.28 5.62
CA ASP A 100 6.18 5.05 5.65
C ASP A 100 5.49 3.82 5.01
N ASN A 101 4.71 4.08 3.95
CA ASN A 101 3.83 3.11 3.30
C ASN A 101 4.28 2.72 1.88
N VAL A 102 5.59 2.81 1.58
CA VAL A 102 6.13 2.50 0.25
C VAL A 102 6.05 1.00 -0.04
N LEU A 103 5.47 0.63 -1.19
CA LEU A 103 5.46 -0.74 -1.73
C LEU A 103 6.50 -0.92 -2.84
N ALA A 104 6.60 0.03 -3.77
CA ALA A 104 7.57 0.03 -4.85
C ALA A 104 7.81 1.47 -5.34
N ILE A 105 9.05 1.80 -5.70
CA ILE A 105 9.40 3.07 -6.34
C ILE A 105 9.10 2.94 -7.84
N GLU A 106 8.38 3.91 -8.41
CA GLU A 106 7.94 3.85 -9.81
C GLU A 106 8.70 4.81 -10.71
N THR A 107 8.83 6.08 -10.31
CA THR A 107 9.53 7.09 -11.10
C THR A 107 10.28 8.05 -10.19
N VAL A 108 11.45 8.49 -10.62
CA VAL A 108 12.19 9.58 -9.98
C VAL A 108 12.38 10.67 -11.03
N VAL A 109 12.00 11.91 -10.71
CA VAL A 109 12.15 13.06 -11.61
C VAL A 109 12.98 14.16 -10.95
N ASN A 110 13.71 14.92 -11.76
CA ASN A 110 14.48 16.08 -11.29
C ASN A 110 13.57 17.32 -11.07
N SER A 111 14.17 18.42 -10.63
CA SER A 111 13.49 19.71 -10.43
C SER A 111 12.94 20.33 -11.71
N GLU A 112 13.35 19.86 -12.88
CA GLU A 112 12.84 20.31 -14.19
C GLU A 112 11.68 19.44 -14.69
N GLY A 113 11.33 18.38 -13.95
CA GLY A 113 10.30 17.41 -14.32
C GLY A 113 10.78 16.33 -15.29
N GLU A 114 12.07 16.24 -15.56
CA GLU A 114 12.64 15.19 -16.40
C GLU A 114 12.83 13.90 -15.59
N PRO A 115 12.34 12.75 -16.09
CA PRO A 115 12.51 11.48 -15.41
C PRO A 115 13.93 10.95 -15.55
N PHE A 116 14.46 10.42 -14.45
CA PHE A 116 15.65 9.57 -14.48
C PHE A 116 15.28 8.16 -14.92
N SER A 117 16.17 7.53 -15.69
CA SER A 117 16.12 6.09 -15.95
C SER A 117 16.24 5.33 -14.63
N ILE A 118 15.49 4.23 -14.47
CA ILE A 118 15.54 3.38 -13.27
C ILE A 118 16.26 2.07 -13.59
N ASN A 119 17.28 1.74 -12.79
CA ASN A 119 18.09 0.53 -12.88
C ASN A 119 18.68 0.26 -14.28
N ASP A 120 18.97 1.31 -15.06
CA ASP A 120 19.66 1.19 -16.35
C ASP A 120 21.16 1.36 -16.18
N THR A 121 21.90 0.27 -16.33
CA THR A 121 23.37 0.29 -16.20
C THR A 121 24.09 1.00 -17.35
N ASN A 122 23.38 1.30 -18.46
CA ASN A 122 23.96 1.98 -19.62
C ASN A 122 23.80 3.50 -19.53
N ASP A 123 22.93 4.00 -18.63
CA ASP A 123 22.71 5.42 -18.42
C ASP A 123 23.48 5.89 -17.16
N PRO A 124 24.52 6.74 -17.32
CA PRO A 124 25.27 7.29 -16.18
C PRO A 124 24.42 8.13 -15.22
N ALA A 125 23.28 8.67 -15.69
CA ALA A 125 22.34 9.42 -14.87
C ALA A 125 21.27 8.53 -14.21
N SER A 126 21.31 7.21 -14.44
CA SER A 126 20.32 6.28 -13.88
C SER A 126 20.30 6.31 -12.36
N VAL A 127 19.09 6.19 -11.84
CA VAL A 127 18.81 5.97 -10.43
C VAL A 127 18.62 4.48 -10.20
N PHE A 128 19.26 3.93 -9.18
CA PHE A 128 19.12 2.53 -8.80
C PHE A 128 18.21 2.40 -7.59
N THR A 129 17.47 1.28 -7.52
CA THR A 129 16.58 0.98 -6.39
C THR A 129 16.97 -0.37 -5.76
N PRO A 130 18.02 -0.42 -4.91
CA PRO A 130 18.52 -1.69 -4.35
C PRO A 130 17.47 -2.46 -3.55
N ASN A 131 16.51 -1.75 -2.95
CA ASN A 131 15.32 -2.33 -2.34
C ASN A 131 14.11 -1.41 -2.59
N HIS A 132 12.91 -1.87 -2.20
CA HIS A 132 11.64 -1.18 -2.44
C HIS A 132 11.51 0.22 -1.82
N ARG A 133 12.41 0.62 -0.90
CA ARG A 133 12.40 1.93 -0.23
C ARG A 133 13.70 2.70 -0.40
N GLU A 134 14.67 2.17 -1.12
CA GLU A 134 15.99 2.76 -1.21
C GLU A 134 16.25 3.25 -2.62
N ILE A 135 16.73 4.48 -2.69
CA ILE A 135 17.13 5.16 -3.91
C ILE A 135 18.64 5.36 -3.83
N GLN A 136 19.34 4.97 -4.87
CA GLN A 136 20.77 5.14 -4.98
C GLN A 136 21.10 5.90 -6.28
N PHE A 137 21.74 7.05 -6.13
CA PHE A 137 22.35 7.76 -7.25
C PHE A 137 23.76 7.19 -7.49
N TYR A 138 24.13 7.06 -8.76
CA TYR A 138 25.48 6.63 -9.14
C TYR A 138 26.54 7.62 -8.61
N GLU A 139 26.32 8.91 -8.85
CA GLU A 139 27.09 10.01 -8.27
C GLU A 139 26.21 10.80 -7.30
N PRO A 140 26.70 11.17 -6.09
CA PRO A 140 25.99 12.09 -5.20
C PRO A 140 25.64 13.40 -5.91
N LYS A 141 24.43 13.91 -5.65
CA LYS A 141 23.92 15.14 -6.28
C LYS A 141 23.35 16.05 -5.22
N ASP A 142 23.53 17.36 -5.39
CA ASP A 142 22.88 18.37 -4.57
C ASP A 142 21.69 18.95 -5.34
N ALA A 143 20.52 18.35 -5.15
CA ALA A 143 19.32 18.66 -5.91
C ALA A 143 18.05 18.27 -5.14
N VAL A 144 16.91 18.85 -5.53
CA VAL A 144 15.59 18.35 -5.13
C VAL A 144 15.11 17.37 -6.19
N VAL A 145 14.70 16.18 -5.76
CA VAL A 145 14.11 15.16 -6.63
C VAL A 145 12.72 14.79 -6.14
N ALA A 146 11.81 14.52 -7.07
CA ALA A 146 10.50 13.98 -6.77
C ALA A 146 10.51 12.47 -7.00
N VAL A 147 10.00 11.74 -6.03
CA VAL A 147 9.86 10.29 -6.08
C VAL A 147 8.39 9.96 -6.07
N THR A 148 7.93 9.33 -7.14
CA THR A 148 6.59 8.72 -7.20
C THR A 148 6.73 7.26 -6.83
N TYR A 149 5.86 6.79 -5.94
CA TYR A 149 5.89 5.43 -5.46
C TYR A 149 4.48 4.85 -5.33
N GLN A 150 4.38 3.55 -5.55
CA GLN A 150 3.20 2.78 -5.24
C GLN A 150 3.08 2.67 -3.72
N ALA A 151 1.93 3.11 -3.20
CA ALA A 151 1.70 3.28 -1.77
C ALA A 151 0.71 2.23 -1.24
N ASN A 152 1.00 1.74 -0.04
CA ASN A 152 0.11 0.86 0.71
C ASN A 152 -1.02 1.65 1.38
N HIS A 153 -2.09 0.95 1.71
CA HIS A 153 -3.18 1.49 2.52
C HIS A 153 -2.71 1.78 3.96
N PRO A 154 -3.35 2.74 4.67
CA PRO A 154 -3.15 2.91 6.11
C PRO A 154 -3.52 1.62 6.86
N LYS A 155 -2.61 1.14 7.71
CA LYS A 155 -2.83 -0.09 8.48
C LYS A 155 -3.85 0.15 9.59
N ILE A 156 -4.84 -0.72 9.67
CA ILE A 156 -5.83 -0.74 10.74
C ILE A 156 -5.19 -1.46 11.93
N LYS A 157 -5.11 -0.82 13.09
CA LYS A 157 -4.55 -1.45 14.30
C LYS A 157 -5.52 -2.53 14.79
N PRO A 158 -5.12 -3.82 14.85
CA PRO A 158 -6.01 -4.88 15.30
C PRO A 158 -6.02 -4.96 16.84
N TYR A 159 -7.12 -4.56 17.48
CA TYR A 159 -7.30 -4.68 18.93
C TYR A 159 -8.76 -5.01 19.28
N ARG A 160 -8.99 -5.56 20.48
CA ARG A 160 -10.35 -5.84 20.99
C ARG A 160 -11.00 -4.55 21.47
N GLY A 161 -12.31 -4.40 21.27
CA GLY A 161 -13.01 -3.14 21.54
C GLY A 161 -12.83 -2.07 20.47
N MET A 162 -12.25 -2.41 19.32
CA MET A 162 -12.24 -1.49 18.17
C MET A 162 -13.67 -1.31 17.65
N ASN A 163 -14.02 -0.07 17.25
CA ASN A 163 -15.30 0.24 16.63
C ASN A 163 -15.18 0.16 15.10
N PRO A 164 -15.79 -0.84 14.42
CA PRO A 164 -15.71 -0.95 12.97
C PRO A 164 -16.45 0.16 12.21
N ASP A 165 -17.43 0.82 12.84
CA ASP A 165 -18.21 1.90 12.22
C ASP A 165 -17.42 3.22 12.05
N GLU A 166 -16.28 3.35 12.74
CA GLU A 166 -15.42 4.53 12.65
C GLU A 166 -14.28 4.39 11.63
N ILE A 167 -14.14 3.21 11.03
CA ILE A 167 -13.00 2.88 10.18
C ILE A 167 -13.46 2.80 8.73
N GLU A 168 -13.02 3.76 7.92
CA GLU A 168 -13.27 3.76 6.49
C GLU A 168 -12.26 2.87 5.75
N LEU A 169 -12.78 1.90 5.00
CA LEU A 169 -12.07 1.16 3.98
C LEU A 169 -12.20 1.91 2.65
N ASN A 170 -11.17 2.67 2.31
CA ASN A 170 -11.05 3.33 1.01
C ASN A 170 -10.57 2.32 -0.04
N ILE A 171 -11.51 1.55 -0.59
CA ILE A 171 -11.31 0.63 -1.71
C ILE A 171 -12.38 0.83 -2.78
N PRO A 172 -12.03 0.61 -4.06
CA PRO A 172 -13.02 0.52 -5.12
C PRO A 172 -13.95 -0.69 -4.96
N ASP A 173 -15.21 -0.55 -5.39
CA ASP A 173 -16.23 -1.59 -5.22
C ASP A 173 -15.86 -2.92 -5.90
N TYR A 174 -15.20 -2.87 -7.07
CA TYR A 174 -14.76 -4.05 -7.80
C TYR A 174 -13.68 -4.88 -7.07
N CYS A 175 -13.05 -4.32 -6.03
CA CYS A 175 -12.07 -5.01 -5.19
C CYS A 175 -12.68 -5.69 -3.96
N ILE A 176 -13.94 -5.39 -3.61
CA ILE A 176 -14.58 -5.86 -2.36
C ILE A 176 -14.60 -7.39 -2.31
N ASP A 177 -15.04 -8.04 -3.39
CA ASP A 177 -15.12 -9.50 -3.44
C ASP A 177 -13.75 -10.17 -3.40
N ILE A 178 -12.74 -9.54 -4.01
CA ILE A 178 -11.36 -10.05 -3.97
C ILE A 178 -10.83 -9.99 -2.53
N LEU A 179 -11.10 -8.89 -1.82
CA LEU A 179 -10.73 -8.74 -0.42
C LEU A 179 -11.45 -9.77 0.47
N ALA A 180 -12.73 -10.02 0.22
CA ALA A 180 -13.52 -11.02 0.93
C ALA A 180 -12.96 -12.42 0.71
N ASN A 181 -12.74 -12.81 -0.55
CA ASN A 181 -12.13 -14.09 -0.93
C ASN A 181 -10.76 -14.28 -0.29
N TYR A 182 -9.94 -13.23 -0.23
CA TYR A 182 -8.65 -13.29 0.46
C TYR A 182 -8.82 -13.61 1.95
N CYS A 183 -9.74 -12.93 2.63
CA CYS A 183 -9.99 -13.17 4.06
C CYS A 183 -10.43 -14.62 4.30
N VAL A 184 -11.34 -15.14 3.47
CA VAL A 184 -11.82 -16.53 3.52
C VAL A 184 -10.66 -17.52 3.33
N THR A 185 -9.82 -17.32 2.31
CA THR A 185 -8.62 -18.15 2.10
C THR A 185 -7.72 -18.19 3.35
N ARG A 186 -7.49 -17.05 4.00
CA ARG A 186 -6.66 -16.98 5.21
C ARG A 186 -7.31 -17.66 6.42
N MET A 187 -8.63 -17.60 6.53
CA MET A 187 -9.39 -18.28 7.57
C MET A 187 -9.35 -19.80 7.40
N LEU A 188 -9.50 -20.29 6.17
CA LEU A 188 -9.53 -21.72 5.83
C LEU A 188 -8.15 -22.38 5.77
N GLY A 189 -7.09 -21.62 5.49
CA GLY A 189 -5.73 -22.16 5.29
C GLY A 189 -5.17 -22.95 6.49
N GLY A 190 -5.68 -22.72 7.69
CA GLY A 190 -5.30 -23.46 8.91
C GLY A 190 -6.13 -24.73 9.18
N GLY A 191 -7.13 -25.04 8.35
CA GLY A 191 -8.10 -26.10 8.58
C GLY A 191 -7.67 -27.50 8.13
N ASN A 192 -8.65 -28.40 8.11
CA ASN A 192 -8.53 -29.78 7.62
C ASN A 192 -8.26 -29.85 6.10
N SER A 193 -8.07 -31.05 5.54
CA SER A 193 -7.78 -31.23 4.11
C SER A 193 -8.84 -30.60 3.19
N GLU A 194 -10.12 -30.69 3.56
CA GLU A 194 -11.24 -30.10 2.82
C GLU A 194 -11.18 -28.57 2.85
N SER A 195 -10.94 -27.96 4.02
CA SER A 195 -10.77 -26.52 4.17
C SER A 195 -9.62 -25.99 3.31
N ARG A 196 -8.52 -26.75 3.21
CA ARG A 196 -7.37 -26.37 2.36
C ARG A 196 -7.70 -26.46 0.88
N GLN A 197 -8.50 -27.45 0.45
CA GLN A 197 -8.97 -27.53 -0.94
C GLN A 197 -9.89 -26.36 -1.28
N LEU A 198 -10.82 -26.00 -0.40
CA LEU A 198 -11.66 -24.81 -0.55
C LEU A 198 -10.81 -23.53 -0.60
N ALA A 199 -9.80 -23.39 0.28
CA ALA A 199 -8.89 -22.25 0.25
C ALA A 199 -8.16 -22.11 -1.09
N GLN A 200 -7.75 -23.21 -1.72
CA GLN A 200 -7.13 -23.20 -3.06
C GLN A 200 -8.12 -22.76 -4.14
N MET A 201 -9.40 -23.16 -4.04
CA MET A 201 -10.44 -22.70 -4.96
C MET A 201 -10.62 -21.19 -4.90
N TYR A 202 -10.73 -20.60 -3.69
CA TYR A 202 -10.83 -19.16 -3.50
C TYR A 202 -9.58 -18.40 -3.99
N GLN A 203 -8.38 -18.98 -3.84
CA GLN A 203 -7.17 -18.42 -4.44
C GLN A 203 -7.25 -18.35 -5.97
N GLY A 204 -7.83 -19.37 -6.61
CA GLY A 204 -8.08 -19.37 -8.05
C GLY A 204 -9.11 -18.32 -8.50
N LEU A 205 -10.12 -18.04 -7.66
CA LEU A 205 -11.07 -16.95 -7.91
C LEU A 205 -10.38 -15.58 -7.85
N ILE A 206 -9.54 -15.35 -6.82
CA ILE A 206 -8.79 -14.09 -6.67
C ILE A 206 -7.94 -13.80 -7.90
N SER A 207 -7.16 -14.77 -8.39
CA SER A 207 -6.31 -14.57 -9.57
C SER A 207 -7.13 -14.29 -10.84
N THR A 208 -8.26 -14.97 -10.99
CA THR A 208 -9.18 -14.75 -12.11
C THR A 208 -9.80 -13.36 -12.09
N GLN A 209 -10.26 -12.90 -10.92
CA GLN A 209 -10.86 -11.57 -10.75
C GLN A 209 -9.84 -10.45 -11.02
N ILE A 210 -8.61 -10.58 -10.52
CA ILE A 210 -7.52 -9.64 -10.80
C ILE A 210 -7.26 -9.56 -12.31
N ALA A 211 -7.13 -10.70 -12.98
CA ALA A 211 -6.90 -10.74 -14.43
C ALA A 211 -8.05 -10.10 -15.23
N GLN A 212 -9.29 -10.25 -14.78
CA GLN A 212 -10.46 -9.61 -15.41
C GLN A 212 -10.42 -8.08 -15.26
N ILE A 213 -10.07 -7.57 -14.07
CA ILE A 213 -9.93 -6.12 -13.83
C ILE A 213 -8.86 -5.53 -14.76
N GLU A 214 -7.72 -6.20 -14.88
CA GLU A 214 -6.64 -5.79 -15.78
C GLU A 214 -7.08 -5.80 -17.25
N GLN A 215 -7.78 -6.85 -17.70
CA GLN A 215 -8.29 -6.95 -19.08
C GLN A 215 -9.34 -5.88 -19.41
N GLN A 216 -10.18 -5.52 -18.45
CA GLN A 216 -11.22 -4.51 -18.64
C GLN A 216 -10.66 -3.08 -18.61
N GLY A 217 -9.39 -2.89 -18.23
CA GLY A 217 -8.77 -1.58 -18.15
C GLY A 217 -9.43 -0.66 -17.11
N LEU A 218 -10.07 -1.24 -16.08
CA LEU A 218 -10.72 -0.47 -15.00
C LEU A 218 -9.70 0.34 -14.19
N ILE A 219 -8.43 -0.04 -14.27
CA ILE A 219 -7.32 0.66 -13.65
C ILE A 219 -6.42 1.19 -14.76
N GLN A 220 -6.26 2.51 -14.78
CA GLN A 220 -5.31 3.17 -15.67
C GLN A 220 -4.05 3.48 -14.87
N PRO A 221 -2.96 2.71 -15.04
CA PRO A 221 -1.72 2.94 -14.29
C PRO A 221 -1.06 4.28 -14.65
N ASP A 222 -1.39 4.85 -15.82
CA ASP A 222 -0.70 6.01 -16.38
C ASP A 222 -1.36 7.37 -16.03
N ILE A 223 -2.40 7.39 -15.18
CA ILE A 223 -2.94 8.65 -14.67
C ILE A 223 -2.31 8.93 -13.30
N PRO A 224 -1.31 9.82 -13.20
CA PRO A 224 -0.74 10.19 -11.90
C PRO A 224 -1.84 10.83 -11.04
N SER A 225 -2.22 10.17 -9.94
CA SER A 225 -3.20 10.67 -8.96
C SER A 225 -2.68 11.85 -8.14
N ASN A 226 -1.39 12.18 -8.26
CA ASN A 226 -0.77 13.36 -7.67
C ASN A 226 0.00 14.15 -8.76
N GLN A 227 -0.62 15.21 -9.27
CA GLN A 227 -0.03 16.07 -10.31
C GLN A 227 0.74 17.27 -9.76
N ARG A 228 1.17 17.28 -8.47
CA ARG A 228 1.82 18.47 -7.90
C ARG A 228 3.07 18.90 -8.69
N ILE A 229 3.85 17.92 -9.17
CA ILE A 229 4.99 18.15 -10.09
C ILE A 229 4.56 18.95 -11.33
N TRP A 230 3.38 18.62 -11.86
CA TRP A 230 2.88 19.14 -13.14
C TRP A 230 2.06 20.43 -13.00
N LYS A 231 1.45 20.68 -11.83
CA LYS A 231 0.55 21.83 -11.63
C LYS A 231 1.24 23.07 -11.07
N ASP A 232 2.22 22.94 -10.18
CA ASP A 232 2.70 24.09 -9.40
C ASP A 232 4.12 24.56 -9.69
N LYS A 233 4.80 24.05 -10.74
CA LYS A 233 6.18 24.45 -11.08
C LYS A 233 7.05 24.68 -9.84
N TRP A 234 7.26 23.65 -9.03
CA TRP A 234 8.30 23.61 -7.99
C TRP A 234 8.50 24.90 -7.16
N VAL A 235 7.43 25.55 -6.70
CA VAL A 235 7.46 26.61 -5.67
C VAL A 235 6.22 26.53 -4.80
#